data_AF-Q9CLJ2-F1
#
_entry.id   AF-Q9CLJ2-F1
#
_cell.length_a   1.000
_cell.length_b   1.000
_cell.length_c   1.000
_cell.angle_alpha   90.00
_cell.angle_beta   90.00
_cell.angle_gamma   90.00
#
_symmetry.space_group_name_H-M   'P 1'
#
loop_
_entity.id
_entity.type
_entity.pdbx_description
1 polymer ?
#
loop_
_entity_poly.entity_id
_entity_poly.type
_entity_poly.pdbx_seq_one_letter_code
_entity_poly.pdbx_strand_id
1 'polypeptide(L)' 'MSEQLKIKAMRAAGVGCVLMLMIIALVVFMLPTGILIDYLTLAGSWVGGGTTFGILMLAALPPLTGAIFYYFWKWVLK' A
#
# COMPACT_ATOMS: atom_id res chain seq x y z
N MET A 1 -1.11 -14.12 24.20
CA MET A 1 -0.56 -12.98 23.41
C MET A 1 -1.06 -11.71 24.07
N SER A 2 -0.17 -10.99 24.75
CA SER A 2 -0.50 -9.79 25.52
C SER A 2 -1.13 -8.73 24.62
N GLU A 3 -2.24 -8.12 25.02
CA GLU A 3 -2.95 -7.09 24.25
C GLU A 3 -2.02 -5.96 23.80
N GLN A 4 -1.02 -5.65 24.63
CA GLN A 4 0.07 -4.73 24.33
C GLN A 4 0.82 -5.05 23.02
N LEU A 5 1.12 -6.32 22.74
CA LEU A 5 1.79 -6.72 21.49
C LEU A 5 0.89 -6.52 20.28
N LYS A 6 -0.41 -6.86 20.42
CA LYS A 6 -1.39 -6.62 19.35
C LYS A 6 -1.53 -5.12 19.05
N ILE A 7 -1.62 -4.28 20.09
CA ILE A 7 -1.71 -2.82 19.93
C ILE A 7 -0.45 -2.25 19.26
N LYS A 8 0.74 -2.71 19.67
CA LYS A 8 2.00 -2.31 19.02
C LYS A 8 2.03 -2.71 17.54
N ALA A 9 1.64 -3.94 17.22
CA ALA A 9 1.56 -4.42 15.84
C ALA A 9 0.52 -3.63 15.01
N MET A 10 -0.65 -3.32 15.58
CA MET A 10 -1.67 -2.50 14.91
C MET A 10 -1.18 -1.07 14.67
N ARG A 11 -0.49 -0.46 15.64
CA ARG A 11 0.13 0.87 15.47
C ARG A 11 1.20 0.85 14.38
N ALA A 12 2.08 -0.14 14.39
CA ALA A 12 3.11 -0.29 13.36
C ALA A 12 2.50 -0.44 11.95
N ALA A 13 1.44 -1.24 11.83
CA ALA A 13 0.67 -1.39 10.59
C ALA A 13 0.01 -0.07 10.15
N GLY A 14 -0.61 0.65 11.08
CA GLY A 14 -1.21 1.96 10.82
C GLY A 14 -0.19 2.99 10.33
N VAL A 15 0.98 3.07 10.98
CA VAL A 15 2.07 3.96 10.56
C VAL A 15 2.59 3.57 9.17
N GLY A 16 2.77 2.26 8.90
CA GLY A 16 3.17 1.77 7.58
C GLY A 16 2.19 2.15 6.46
N CYS A 17 0.88 2.07 6.75
CA CYS A 17 -0.16 2.49 5.80
C CYS A 17 -0.11 3.99 5.53
N VAL A 18 0.00 4.84 6.57
CA VAL A 18 0.10 6.29 6.42
C VAL A 18 1.34 6.70 5.63
N LEU A 19 2.48 6.06 5.88
CA LEU A 19 3.70 6.31 5.11
C LEU A 19 3.53 5.97 3.62
N MET A 20 2.90 4.85 3.29
CA MET A 20 2.60 4.51 1.89
C MET A 20 1.65 5.51 1.23
N LEU A 21 0.61 5.96 1.94
CA LEU A 21 -0.30 6.99 1.42
C LEU A 21 0.43 8.31 1.14
N MET A 22 1.35 8.72 2.02
CA MET A 22 2.17 9.92 1.81
C MET A 22 3.06 9.78 0.57
N ILE A 23 3.67 8.61 0.36
CA ILE A 23 4.49 8.34 -0.83
C ILE A 23 3.63 8.39 -2.09
N ILE A 24 2.45 7.75 -2.09
CA ILE A 24 1.53 7.78 -3.24
C ILE A 24 1.08 9.20 -3.53
N ALA A 25 0.73 9.99 -2.51
CA ALA A 25 0.36 11.39 -2.69
C ALA A 25 1.50 12.19 -3.32
N LEU A 26 2.74 12.05 -2.83
CA LEU A 26 3.91 12.70 -3.41
C LEU A 26 4.12 12.30 -4.88
N VAL A 27 3.99 11.02 -5.21
CA VAL A 27 4.11 10.55 -6.59
C VAL A 27 3.02 11.16 -7.46
N VAL A 28 1.77 11.16 -7.01
CA VAL A 28 0.64 11.72 -7.78
C VAL A 28 0.79 13.22 -8.02
N PHE A 29 1.34 13.98 -7.06
CA PHE A 29 1.57 15.42 -7.23
C PHE A 29 2.83 15.76 -8.03
N MET A 30 3.85 14.89 -8.01
CA MET A 30 5.13 15.14 -8.70
C MET A 30 5.16 14.59 -10.14
N LEU A 31 4.45 13.50 -10.42
CA LEU A 31 4.44 12.89 -11.76
C LEU A 31 3.39 13.55 -12.66
N PRO A 32 3.72 13.86 -13.93
CA PRO A 32 2.72 14.29 -14.89
C PRO A 32 1.69 13.18 -15.14
N THR A 33 0.43 13.57 -15.34
CA THR A 33 -0.71 12.66 -15.49
C THR A 33 -0.53 11.63 -16.60
N GLY A 34 0.09 12.00 -17.72
CA GLY A 34 0.38 11.07 -18.82
C GLY A 34 1.27 9.90 -18.41
N ILE A 35 2.33 10.17 -17.66
CA ILE A 35 3.26 9.13 -17.16
C ILE A 35 2.59 8.29 -16.07
N LEU A 36 1.81 8.94 -15.18
CA LEU A 36 1.07 8.23 -14.15
C LEU A 36 0.07 7.22 -14.75
N ILE A 37 -0.70 7.64 -15.76
CA ILE A 37 -1.66 6.76 -16.44
C ILE A 37 -0.93 5.61 -17.15
N ASP A 38 0.23 5.85 -17.76
CA ASP A 38 1.00 4.80 -18.42
C ASP A 38 1.46 3.73 -17.42
N TYR A 39 2.02 4.13 -16.27
CA TYR A 39 2.37 3.20 -15.20
C TYR A 39 1.17 2.44 -14.63
N LEU A 40 0.03 3.11 -14.45
CA LEU A 40 -1.20 2.45 -14.00
C LEU A 40 -1.71 1.45 -15.05
N THR A 41 -1.65 1.81 -16.32
CA THR A 41 -2.06 0.93 -17.42
C THR A 41 -1.14 -0.28 -17.52
N LEU A 42 0.17 -0.09 -17.36
CA LEU A 42 1.16 -1.17 -17.31
C LEU A 42 0.92 -2.10 -16.11
N ALA A 43 0.66 -1.55 -14.93
CA ALA A 43 0.33 -2.34 -13.74
C ALA A 43 -1.00 -3.09 -13.92
N GLY A 44 -1.99 -2.47 -14.55
CA GLY A 44 -3.27 -3.07 -14.88
C GLY A 44 -3.16 -4.18 -15.93
N SER A 45 -2.24 -4.05 -16.89
CA SER A 45 -2.05 -5.07 -17.94
C SER A 45 -1.53 -6.38 -17.38
N TRP A 46 -0.81 -6.37 -16.27
CA TRP A 46 -0.32 -7.58 -15.58
C TRP A 46 -1.45 -8.46 -15.06
N VAL A 47 -2.62 -7.88 -14.76
CA VAL A 47 -3.82 -8.62 -14.35
C VAL A 47 -4.82 -8.79 -15.48
N GLY A 48 -4.42 -8.52 -16.74
CA GLY A 48 -5.29 -8.58 -17.91
C GLY A 48 -6.28 -7.42 -18.01
N GLY A 49 -6.05 -6.34 -17.27
CA GLY A 49 -6.89 -5.14 -17.24
C GLY A 49 -6.26 -3.93 -17.95
N GLY A 50 -6.95 -2.79 -17.87
CA GLY A 50 -6.41 -1.49 -18.26
C GLY A 50 -6.08 -0.61 -17.05
N THR A 51 -6.07 0.71 -17.26
CA THR A 51 -5.79 1.71 -16.23
C THR A 51 -6.65 1.54 -14.96
N THR A 52 -7.92 1.14 -15.10
CA THR A 52 -8.83 0.90 -13.97
C THR A 52 -8.29 -0.13 -12.99
N PHE A 53 -7.74 -1.24 -13.49
CA PHE A 53 -7.13 -2.25 -12.63
C PHE A 53 -5.83 -1.75 -12.00
N GLY A 54 -5.08 -0.91 -12.70
CA GLY A 54 -3.94 -0.18 -12.14
C GLY A 54 -4.32 0.73 -10.96
N ILE A 55 -5.41 1.49 -11.10
CA ILE A 55 -5.94 2.34 -10.02
C ILE A 55 -6.37 1.48 -8.83
N LEU A 56 -7.07 0.37 -9.07
CA LEU A 56 -7.48 -0.55 -8.00
C LEU A 56 -6.28 -1.19 -7.30
N MET A 57 -5.24 -1.58 -8.04
CA MET A 57 -3.98 -2.07 -7.47
C MET A 57 -3.29 -1.00 -6.63
N LEU A 58 -3.21 0.24 -7.12
CA LEU A 58 -2.64 1.35 -6.38
C LEU A 58 -3.44 1.66 -5.12
N ALA A 59 -4.77 1.60 -5.18
CA ALA A 59 -5.67 1.82 -4.04
C ALA A 59 -5.63 0.66 -3.03
N ALA A 60 -5.35 -0.56 -3.48
CA ALA A 60 -5.15 -1.72 -2.62
C ALA A 60 -3.76 -1.77 -1.98
N LEU A 61 -2.77 -1.04 -2.53
CA LEU A 61 -1.38 -1.04 -2.07
C LEU A 61 -1.24 -0.56 -0.61
N PRO A 62 -1.87 0.55 -0.14
CA PRO A 62 -1.77 0.96 1.26
C PRO A 62 -2.39 -0.05 2.25
N PRO A 63 -3.64 -0.54 2.05
CA PRO A 63 -4.19 -1.61 2.89
C PRO A 63 -3.34 -2.88 2.89
N LEU A 64 -2.85 -3.30 1.73
CA LEU A 64 -1.98 -4.48 1.60
C LEU A 64 -0.68 -4.28 2.37
N THR A 65 -0.04 -3.12 2.24
CA THR A 65 1.19 -2.80 2.97
C THR A 65 0.94 -2.78 4.47
N GLY A 66 -0.16 -2.16 4.93
CA GLY A 66 -0.56 -2.20 6.33
C GLY A 66 -0.76 -3.63 6.86
N ALA A 67 -1.42 -4.49 6.09
CA ALA A 67 -1.62 -5.90 6.44
C ALA A 67 -0.28 -6.67 6.50
N ILE A 68 0.61 -6.47 5.53
CA ILE A 68 1.95 -7.07 5.52
C ILE A 68 2.73 -6.64 6.76
N PHE A 69 2.74 -5.35 7.10
CA PHE A 69 3.41 -4.85 8.32
C PHE A 69 2.82 -5.46 9.59
N TYR A 70 1.50 -5.61 9.67
CA TYR A 70 0.84 -6.28 10.80
C TYR A 70 1.28 -7.73 10.95
N TYR A 71 1.25 -8.51 9.87
CA TYR A 71 1.67 -9.91 9.87
C TYR A 71 3.17 -10.06 10.15
N PHE A 72 3.99 -9.18 9.57
CA PHE A 72 5.44 -9.16 9.80
C PHE A 72 5.75 -8.87 11.27
N TRP A 73 5.12 -7.86 11.88
CA TRP A 73 5.28 -7.58 13.31
C TRP A 73 4.73 -8.69 14.21
N LYS A 74 3.59 -9.29 13.85
CA LYS A 74 3.02 -10.43 14.57
C LYS A 74 3.95 -11.65 14.52
N TRP A 75 4.69 -11.83 13.43
CA TRP A 75 5.67 -12.90 13.27
C TRP A 75 6.97 -12.61 14.03
N VAL A 76 7.50 -11.38 13.95
CA VAL A 76 8.72 -10.96 14.66
C VAL A 76 8.55 -10.92 16.19
N LEU A 77 7.34 -10.63 16.68
CA LEU A 77 7.04 -10.60 18.13
C LEU A 77 6.65 -11.96 18.71
N LYS A 78 6.60 -13.02 17.91
CA LYS A 78 6.36 -14.39 18.38
C LYS A 78 7.64 -14.98 18.95
#